data_AF-A0A9R1Q1V9-F1
#
_entry.id   AF-A0A9R1Q1V9-F1
#
_cell.length_a   1.000
_cell.length_b   1.000
_cell.length_c   1.000
_cell.angle_alpha   90.00
_cell.angle_beta   90.00
_cell.angle_gamma   90.00
#
_symmetry.space_group_name_H-M   'P 1'
#
loop_
_entity.id
_entity.type
_entity.pdbx_description
1 polymer ?
#
loop_
_entity_poly.entity_id
_entity_poly.type
_entity_poly.pdbx_seq_one_letter_code
_entity_poly.pdbx_strand_id
1 'polypeptide(L)'
;MWVSSSCPVCQFCQKLSEAPTNPTCSVCQTSENLWICVICGFVGCGRYKEGHSIRHWKGTQHCYSLDLETQRVWDYVGDSYVHRLNHSKSDVKHAKFSSKCEYPGDNCVNCMHDDSDMGGVMFSSKADTIVDEYNRLLASQLETQRELFCQTLRKKGNTTFLLPWIKL
;
A
#
# COMPACT_ATOMS: atom_id res chain seq x y z
N MET A 1 -18.51 -15.26 16.96
CA MET A 1 -17.95 -16.24 15.99
C MET A 1 -17.13 -15.46 14.99
N TRP A 2 -15.80 -15.48 15.10
CA TRP A 2 -14.97 -15.00 13.99
C TRP A 2 -15.06 -16.07 12.92
N VAL A 3 -15.79 -15.77 11.85
CA VAL A 3 -15.68 -16.52 10.59
C VAL A 3 -14.19 -16.61 10.31
N SER A 4 -13.68 -17.82 10.12
CA SER A 4 -12.33 -18.07 9.67
C SER A 4 -12.10 -17.20 8.43
N SER A 5 -11.51 -16.02 8.64
CA SER A 5 -11.32 -15.02 7.58
C SER A 5 -10.09 -15.45 6.79
N SER A 6 -10.23 -16.61 6.15
CA SER A 6 -9.25 -17.12 5.21
C SER A 6 -9.25 -16.14 4.05
N CYS A 7 -8.13 -15.45 3.89
CA CYS A 7 -7.93 -14.54 2.76
C CYS A 7 -8.32 -15.29 1.45
N PRO A 8 -9.25 -14.75 0.64
CA PRO A 8 -9.71 -15.40 -0.59
C PRO A 8 -8.56 -15.79 -1.52
N VAL A 9 -7.51 -14.96 -1.54
CA VAL A 9 -6.27 -15.22 -2.30
C VAL A 9 -5.49 -16.38 -1.71
N CYS A 10 -5.30 -16.42 -0.38
CA CYS A 10 -4.59 -17.53 0.27
C CYS A 10 -5.33 -18.86 0.05
N GLN A 11 -6.66 -18.86 0.15
CA GLN A 11 -7.47 -20.04 -0.10
C GLN A 11 -7.39 -20.47 -1.57
N PHE A 12 -7.39 -19.52 -2.50
CA PHE A 12 -7.23 -19.80 -3.93
C PHE A 12 -5.85 -20.39 -4.24
N CYS A 13 -4.77 -19.81 -3.72
CA CYS A 13 -3.42 -20.32 -3.89
C CYS A 13 -3.24 -21.72 -3.25
N GLN A 14 -3.85 -21.96 -2.09
CA GLN A 14 -3.81 -23.28 -1.45
C GLN A 14 -4.53 -24.34 -2.29
N LYS A 15 -5.71 -24.02 -2.83
CA LYS A 15 -6.45 -24.94 -3.72
C LYS A 15 -5.65 -25.30 -4.98
N LEU A 16 -4.95 -24.33 -5.57
CA LEU A 16 -4.06 -24.58 -6.71
C LEU A 16 -2.90 -25.53 -6.37
N SER A 17 -2.45 -25.55 -5.12
CA SER A 17 -1.37 -26.44 -4.67
C SER A 17 -1.84 -27.87 -4.36
N GLU A 18 -3.09 -28.04 -3.91
CA GLU A 18 -3.65 -29.33 -3.48
C GLU A 18 -4.34 -30.09 -4.62
N ALA A 19 -4.94 -29.37 -5.58
CA ALA A 19 -5.55 -29.97 -6.77
C ALA A 19 -5.32 -29.04 -8.00
N PRO A 20 -4.67 -29.52 -9.08
CA PRO A 20 -4.38 -28.71 -10.25
C PRO A 20 -5.63 -28.57 -11.12
N THR A 21 -6.63 -27.85 -10.61
CA THR A 21 -7.64 -27.24 -11.48
C THR A 21 -6.98 -26.07 -12.17
N ASN A 22 -6.86 -26.11 -13.50
CA ASN A 22 -6.25 -25.03 -14.25
C ASN A 22 -7.11 -23.76 -14.07
N PRO A 23 -6.58 -22.71 -13.42
CA PRO A 23 -7.34 -21.48 -13.27
C PRO A 23 -7.59 -20.89 -14.66
N THR A 24 -8.75 -20.28 -14.84
CA THR A 24 -9.12 -19.63 -16.11
C THR A 24 -9.71 -18.25 -15.85
N CYS A 25 -9.57 -17.36 -16.84
CA CYS A 25 -10.18 -16.04 -16.77
C CYS A 25 -11.71 -16.17 -16.71
N SER A 26 -12.34 -15.47 -15.77
CA SER A 26 -13.81 -15.50 -15.60
C SER A 26 -14.61 -14.94 -16.78
N VAL A 27 -13.95 -14.30 -17.75
CA VAL A 27 -14.61 -13.68 -18.91
C VAL A 27 -14.29 -14.42 -20.21
N CYS A 28 -13.01 -14.56 -20.57
CA CYS A 28 -12.62 -15.21 -21.83
C CYS A 28 -12.09 -16.64 -21.68
N GLN A 29 -12.09 -17.20 -20.46
CA GLN A 29 -11.70 -18.58 -20.17
C GLN A 29 -10.27 -18.98 -20.56
N THR A 30 -9.41 -18.02 -20.94
CA THR A 30 -7.98 -18.29 -21.14
C THR A 30 -7.35 -18.84 -19.85
N SER A 31 -6.41 -19.77 -19.98
CA SER A 31 -5.58 -20.29 -18.87
C SER A 31 -4.23 -19.58 -18.74
N GLU A 32 -3.94 -18.64 -19.63
CA GLU A 32 -2.64 -17.96 -19.71
C GLU A 32 -2.67 -16.52 -19.17
N ASN A 33 -1.54 -16.09 -18.60
CA ASN A 33 -1.31 -14.75 -18.06
C ASN A 33 -2.45 -14.28 -17.14
N LEU A 34 -2.67 -15.03 -16.07
CA LEU A 34 -3.79 -14.85 -15.17
C LEU A 34 -3.43 -14.06 -13.92
N TRP A 35 -4.36 -13.21 -13.52
CA TRP A 35 -4.24 -12.28 -12.41
C TRP A 35 -5.45 -12.42 -11.52
N ILE A 36 -5.24 -12.53 -10.20
CA ILE A 36 -6.31 -12.55 -9.22
C ILE A 36 -6.36 -11.23 -8.45
N CYS A 37 -7.54 -10.61 -8.41
CA CYS A 37 -7.76 -9.42 -7.60
C CYS A 37 -7.65 -9.78 -6.11
N VAL A 38 -6.77 -9.10 -5.38
CA VAL A 38 -6.52 -9.43 -3.96
C VAL A 38 -7.63 -8.97 -3.03
N ILE A 39 -8.50 -8.08 -3.49
CA ILE A 39 -9.61 -7.51 -2.72
C ILE A 39 -10.85 -8.40 -2.79
N CYS A 40 -11.20 -8.89 -3.99
CA CYS A 40 -12.46 -9.63 -4.21
C CYS A 40 -12.30 -11.03 -4.84
N GLY A 41 -11.08 -11.45 -5.17
CA GLY A 41 -10.82 -12.78 -5.73
C GLY A 41 -11.20 -12.97 -7.21
N PHE A 42 -11.53 -11.89 -7.94
CA PHE A 42 -11.82 -11.97 -9.38
C PHE A 42 -10.58 -12.42 -10.17
N VAL A 43 -10.73 -13.39 -11.09
CA VAL A 43 -9.63 -13.89 -11.94
C VAL A 43 -9.77 -13.35 -13.36
N GLY A 44 -8.84 -12.48 -13.74
CA GLY A 44 -8.80 -11.83 -15.06
C GLY A 44 -7.51 -12.17 -15.82
N CYS A 45 -7.56 -12.18 -17.14
CA CYS A 45 -6.34 -12.22 -17.95
C CYS A 45 -5.68 -10.84 -17.99
N GLY A 46 -4.35 -10.83 -18.10
CA GLY A 46 -3.54 -9.63 -18.05
C GLY A 46 -3.48 -8.85 -19.35
N ARG A 47 -2.58 -7.86 -19.36
CA ARG A 47 -2.44 -6.85 -20.42
C ARG A 47 -2.04 -7.45 -21.77
N TYR A 48 -1.35 -8.59 -21.75
CA TYR A 48 -0.85 -9.28 -22.94
C TYR A 48 -1.90 -10.20 -23.58
N LYS A 49 -3.12 -10.20 -23.06
CA LYS A 49 -4.31 -10.87 -23.62
C LYS A 49 -5.40 -9.81 -23.80
N GLU A 50 -6.61 -10.09 -23.32
CA GLU A 50 -7.78 -9.18 -23.42
C GLU A 50 -7.85 -8.12 -22.29
N GLY A 51 -6.93 -8.14 -21.33
CA GLY A 51 -6.86 -7.13 -20.26
C GLY A 51 -8.06 -7.10 -19.31
N HIS A 52 -8.67 -8.26 -19.02
CA HIS A 52 -9.82 -8.35 -18.11
C HIS A 52 -9.49 -7.92 -16.68
N SER A 53 -8.26 -8.11 -16.22
CA SER A 53 -7.84 -7.64 -14.90
C SER A 53 -7.79 -6.11 -14.80
N ILE A 54 -7.32 -5.42 -15.84
CA ILE A 54 -7.34 -3.94 -15.90
C ILE A 54 -8.78 -3.43 -15.99
N ARG A 55 -9.62 -4.06 -16.82
CA ARG A 55 -11.03 -3.64 -16.96
C ARG A 55 -11.78 -3.79 -15.64
N HIS A 56 -11.51 -4.88 -14.92
CA HIS A 56 -12.01 -5.10 -13.57
C HIS A 56 -11.59 -3.98 -12.62
N TRP A 57 -10.31 -3.62 -12.60
CA TRP A 57 -9.84 -2.47 -11.81
C TRP A 57 -10.57 -1.18 -12.17
N LYS A 58 -10.67 -0.84 -13.45
CA LYS A 58 -11.35 0.39 -13.91
C LYS A 58 -12.83 0.45 -13.49
N GLY A 59 -13.51 -0.70 -13.46
CA GLY A 59 -14.94 -0.77 -13.09
C GLY A 59 -15.21 -0.84 -11.58
N THR A 60 -14.29 -1.41 -10.80
CA THR A 60 -14.50 -1.70 -9.36
C THR A 60 -13.62 -0.90 -8.42
N GLN A 61 -12.59 -0.22 -8.94
CA GLN A 61 -11.55 0.43 -8.16
C GLN A 61 -10.77 -0.52 -7.24
N HIS A 62 -10.69 -1.80 -7.61
CA HIS A 62 -9.79 -2.74 -6.94
C HIS A 62 -8.37 -2.62 -7.49
N CYS A 63 -7.55 -1.80 -6.84
CA CYS A 63 -6.25 -1.35 -7.35
C CYS A 63 -5.13 -2.40 -7.33
N TYR A 64 -5.35 -3.57 -6.73
CA TYR A 64 -4.31 -4.57 -6.54
C TYR A 64 -4.70 -5.91 -7.14
N SER A 65 -3.76 -6.51 -7.87
CA SER A 65 -3.90 -7.87 -8.41
C SER A 65 -2.60 -8.66 -8.27
N LEU A 66 -2.71 -9.93 -7.94
CA LEU A 66 -1.61 -10.87 -7.83
C LEU A 66 -1.44 -11.61 -9.17
N ASP A 67 -0.24 -11.60 -9.71
CA ASP A 67 0.18 -12.43 -10.82
C ASP A 67 0.29 -13.89 -10.36
N LEU A 68 -0.48 -14.80 -10.96
CA LEU A 68 -0.48 -16.21 -10.58
C LEU A 68 0.82 -16.93 -10.98
N GLU A 69 1.51 -16.46 -12.01
CA GLU A 69 2.76 -17.05 -12.50
C GLU A 69 3.94 -16.63 -11.63
N THR A 70 4.07 -15.32 -11.36
CA THR A 70 5.24 -14.77 -10.66
C THR A 70 5.02 -14.52 -9.17
N GLN A 71 3.79 -14.70 -8.68
CA GLN A 71 3.40 -14.47 -7.28
C GLN A 71 3.73 -13.05 -6.78
N ARG A 72 3.79 -12.08 -7.70
CA ARG A 72 4.00 -10.65 -7.42
C ARG A 72 2.69 -9.88 -7.48
N VAL A 73 2.54 -8.90 -6.61
CA VAL A 73 1.37 -8.03 -6.59
C VAL A 73 1.66 -6.80 -7.43
N TRP A 74 0.75 -6.48 -8.34
CA TRP A 74 0.77 -5.28 -9.16
C TRP A 74 -0.16 -4.22 -8.54
N ASP A 75 0.34 -2.99 -8.43
CA ASP A 75 -0.43 -1.79 -8.13
C ASP A 75 -0.79 -1.07 -9.43
N TYR A 76 -2.10 -1.00 -9.72
CA TYR A 76 -2.59 -0.30 -10.90
C TYR A 76 -2.52 1.22 -10.79
N VAL A 77 -2.54 1.79 -9.59
CA VAL A 77 -2.48 3.24 -9.36
C VAL A 77 -1.03 3.72 -9.43
N GLY A 78 -0.14 3.02 -8.72
CA GLY A 78 1.30 3.30 -8.73
C GLY A 78 2.05 2.77 -9.95
N ASP A 79 1.36 2.11 -10.88
CA ASP A 79 1.89 1.46 -12.10
C ASP A 79 3.20 0.69 -11.87
N SER A 80 3.27 -0.04 -10.76
CA SER A 80 4.49 -0.73 -10.31
C SER A 80 4.17 -2.01 -9.56
N TYR A 81 5.17 -2.88 -9.43
CA TYR A 81 5.07 -4.03 -8.54
C TYR A 81 5.25 -3.59 -7.09
N VAL A 82 4.39 -4.09 -6.22
CA VAL A 82 4.51 -3.84 -4.78
C VAL A 82 5.71 -4.62 -4.23
N HIS A 83 6.63 -3.92 -3.57
CA HIS A 83 7.74 -4.55 -2.85
C HIS A 83 7.22 -5.32 -1.64
N ARG A 84 7.52 -6.63 -1.57
CA ARG A 84 7.15 -7.45 -0.42
C ARG A 84 8.10 -7.16 0.74
N LEU A 85 7.60 -6.53 1.81
CA LEU A 85 8.28 -6.55 3.11
C LEU A 85 8.14 -7.98 3.67
N ASN A 86 9.17 -8.81 3.47
CA ASN A 86 9.20 -10.17 3.98
C ASN A 86 9.33 -10.15 5.51
N HIS A 87 8.25 -10.43 6.25
CA HIS A 87 8.41 -11.05 7.56
C HIS A 87 8.61 -12.55 7.36
N SER A 88 9.81 -13.00 7.74
CA SER A 88 10.24 -14.40 7.75
C SER A 88 9.23 -15.28 8.48
N LYS A 89 8.57 -16.19 7.75
CA LYS A 89 8.17 -17.46 8.35
C LYS A 89 9.41 -18.33 8.39
N SER A 90 10.06 -18.32 9.55
CA SER A 90 11.08 -19.29 9.92
C SER A 90 10.50 -20.69 9.77
N ASP A 91 11.05 -21.48 8.86
CA ASP A 91 11.09 -22.92 9.05
C ASP A 91 12.54 -23.34 9.21
N VAL A 92 12.78 -24.08 10.28
CA VAL A 92 14.08 -24.39 10.84
C VAL A 92 14.77 -25.43 9.95
N LYS A 93 15.85 -25.07 9.27
CA LYS A 93 17.08 -25.89 9.15
C LYS A 93 18.20 -25.14 8.44
N HIS A 94 19.29 -25.02 9.19
CA HIS A 94 20.55 -24.37 8.89
C HIS A 94 21.14 -24.63 7.49
N ALA A 95 21.51 -23.55 6.81
CA ALA A 95 22.81 -23.47 6.16
C ALA A 95 23.38 -22.06 6.41
N LYS A 96 24.37 -21.99 7.30
CA LYS A 96 25.29 -20.87 7.38
C LYS A 96 26.14 -20.85 6.10
N PHE A 97 26.46 -19.64 5.67
CA PHE A 97 27.63 -19.27 4.85
C PHE A 97 27.50 -19.61 3.35
N SER A 98 27.86 -18.77 2.38
CA SER A 98 28.57 -17.48 2.34
C SER A 98 28.23 -16.82 1.02
N SER A 99 28.05 -15.50 1.01
CA SER A 99 28.07 -14.69 -0.19
C SER A 99 29.50 -14.67 -0.75
N LYS A 100 29.87 -15.67 -1.57
CA LYS A 100 31.09 -15.61 -2.35
C LYS A 100 30.75 -14.99 -3.71
N CYS A 101 31.10 -13.73 -3.87
CA CYS A 101 31.08 -13.07 -5.16
C CYS A 101 32.24 -13.63 -6.01
N GLU A 102 31.92 -14.31 -7.10
CA GLU A 102 32.89 -14.70 -8.12
C GLU A 102 32.54 -13.94 -9.40
N TYR A 103 33.09 -12.73 -9.57
CA TYR A 103 33.60 -12.19 -10.84
C TYR A 103 34.31 -10.83 -10.62
N PRO A 104 35.48 -10.57 -11.22
CA PRO A 104 36.23 -9.34 -11.01
C PRO A 104 35.89 -8.29 -12.08
N GLY A 105 35.38 -7.13 -11.66
CA GLY A 105 35.20 -5.96 -12.52
C GLY A 105 33.92 -5.16 -12.19
N ASP A 106 34.12 -4.00 -11.56
CA ASP A 106 33.23 -2.83 -11.48
C ASP A 106 31.90 -2.90 -10.69
N ASN A 107 31.97 -2.25 -9.51
CA ASN A 107 30.96 -1.45 -8.78
C ASN A 107 29.66 -2.14 -8.29
N CYS A 108 29.73 -2.78 -7.13
CA CYS A 108 28.57 -3.10 -6.30
C CYS A 108 28.28 -1.98 -5.28
N VAL A 109 27.20 -1.23 -5.49
CA VAL A 109 26.66 -0.24 -4.56
C VAL A 109 25.77 -0.94 -3.52
N ASN A 110 26.40 -1.54 -2.49
CA ASN A 110 25.89 -1.79 -1.12
C ASN A 110 26.55 -3.01 -0.45
N CYS A 111 27.87 -2.96 -0.27
CA CYS A 111 28.51 -3.73 0.79
C CYS A 111 28.66 -2.79 2.00
N MET A 112 27.79 -2.94 3.00
CA MET A 112 27.91 -2.23 4.28
C MET A 112 29.10 -2.81 5.05
N HIS A 113 30.23 -2.10 5.01
CA HIS A 113 31.23 -2.16 6.05
C HIS A 113 30.99 -0.94 6.95
N ASP A 114 30.62 -1.22 8.20
CA ASP A 114 30.71 -0.27 9.30
C ASP A 114 32.18 0.13 9.47
N ASP A 115 32.48 1.42 9.40
CA ASP A 115 33.61 2.11 10.03
C ASP A 115 33.61 3.60 9.59
N SER A 116 33.18 4.50 10.49
CA SER A 116 33.35 5.98 10.53
C SER A 116 32.05 6.78 10.64
N ASP A 117 31.56 6.92 11.87
CA ASP A 117 30.52 7.85 12.29
C ASP A 117 31.03 9.29 12.34
N MET A 118 30.83 10.04 11.24
CA MET A 118 30.87 11.51 11.23
C MET A 118 30.06 12.09 10.06
N GLY A 119 28.88 11.50 9.77
CA GLY A 119 28.02 11.94 8.66
C GLY A 119 26.52 11.78 8.89
N GLY A 120 26.11 10.88 9.80
CA GLY A 120 24.69 10.59 10.07
C GLY A 120 23.94 11.70 10.83
N VAL A 121 24.64 12.44 11.69
CA VAL A 121 24.04 13.49 12.54
C VAL A 121 23.50 14.66 11.70
N MET A 122 24.05 14.92 10.51
CA MET A 122 23.65 16.06 9.68
C MET A 122 22.35 15.82 8.90
N PHE A 123 22.07 14.57 8.51
CA PHE A 123 20.83 14.24 7.78
C PHE A 123 19.62 14.13 8.72
N SER A 124 19.80 13.53 9.91
CA SER A 124 18.76 13.51 10.94
C SER A 124 18.43 14.91 11.43
N SER A 125 19.43 15.78 11.64
CA SER A 125 19.21 17.16 12.08
C SER A 125 18.33 17.97 11.12
N LYS A 126 18.48 17.78 9.80
CA LYS A 126 17.60 18.42 8.81
C LYS A 126 16.19 17.84 8.83
N ALA A 127 16.05 16.52 9.00
CA ALA A 127 14.74 15.87 9.11
C ALA A 127 13.99 16.34 10.36
N ASP A 128 14.67 16.41 11.51
CA ASP A 128 14.10 16.89 12.77
C ASP A 128 13.65 18.35 12.67
N THR A 129 14.46 19.20 12.03
CA THR A 129 14.10 20.61 11.77
C THR A 129 12.82 20.72 10.93
N ILE A 130 12.69 19.90 9.86
CA ILE A 130 11.49 19.89 9.01
C ILE A 130 10.26 19.42 9.79
N VAL A 131 10.42 18.39 10.64
CA VAL A 131 9.34 17.87 11.48
C VAL A 131 8.86 18.94 12.47
N ASP A 132 9.78 19.66 13.10
CA ASP A 132 9.44 20.74 14.03
C ASP A 132 8.74 21.91 13.35
N GLU A 133 9.20 22.33 12.16
CA GLU A 133 8.52 23.35 11.37
C GLU A 133 7.11 22.91 10.97
N TYR A 134 6.96 21.66 10.52
CA TYR A 134 5.65 21.09 10.19
C TYR A 134 4.70 21.09 11.39
N ASN A 135 5.19 20.63 12.55
CA ASN A 135 4.40 20.60 13.79
C ASN A 135 3.97 22.01 14.23
N ARG A 136 4.86 23.01 14.09
CA ARG A 136 4.54 24.42 14.38
C ARG A 136 3.47 24.98 13.44
N LEU A 137 3.58 24.71 12.14
CA LEU A 137 2.59 25.12 11.14
C LEU A 137 1.22 24.48 11.41
N LEU A 138 1.20 23.18 11.72
CA LEU A 138 -0.01 22.46 12.06
C LEU A 138 -0.69 23.06 13.31
N ALA A 139 0.08 23.32 14.37
CA ALA A 139 -0.43 23.95 15.58
C ALA A 139 -1.03 25.34 15.31
N SER A 140 -0.36 26.15 14.48
CA SER A 140 -0.86 27.48 14.07
C SER A 140 -2.17 27.39 13.28
N GLN A 141 -2.30 26.43 12.37
CA GLN A 141 -3.54 26.21 11.61
C GLN A 141 -4.68 25.76 12.52
N LEU A 142 -4.41 24.86 13.48
CA LEU A 142 -5.40 24.39 14.43
C LEU A 142 -5.92 25.51 15.34
N GLU A 143 -5.03 26.38 15.84
CA GLU A 143 -5.45 27.53 16.65
C GLU A 143 -6.28 28.52 15.83
N THR A 144 -5.89 28.77 14.58
CA THR A 144 -6.69 29.62 13.66
C THR A 144 -8.10 29.03 13.45
N GLN A 145 -8.20 27.72 13.20
CA GLN A 145 -9.50 27.06 13.06
C GLN A 145 -10.35 27.14 14.33
N ARG A 146 -9.71 26.97 15.50
CA ARG A 146 -10.36 27.09 16.81
C ARG A 146 -10.92 28.49 17.02
N GLU A 147 -10.14 29.53 16.73
CA GLU A 147 -10.59 30.92 16.84
C GLU A 147 -11.75 31.20 15.89
N LEU A 148 -11.66 30.77 14.63
CA LEU A 148 -12.74 30.93 13.65
C LEU A 148 -14.03 30.22 14.10
N PHE A 149 -13.90 29.03 14.66
CA PHE A 149 -15.04 28.29 15.22
C PHE A 149 -15.64 29.02 16.42
N CYS A 150 -14.83 29.47 17.38
CA CYS A 150 -15.27 30.26 18.52
C CYS A 150 -15.95 31.58 18.09
N GLN A 151 -15.39 32.28 17.10
CA GLN A 151 -16.00 33.50 16.53
C GLN A 151 -17.33 33.19 15.84
N THR A 152 -17.42 32.08 15.10
CA THR A 152 -18.66 31.65 14.44
C THR A 152 -19.73 31.30 15.46
N LEU A 153 -19.38 30.59 16.53
CA LEU A 153 -20.30 30.32 17.63
C LEU A 153 -20.74 31.61 18.34
N ARG A 154 -19.82 32.55 18.57
CA ARG A 154 -20.16 33.86 19.18
C ARG A 154 -21.06 34.69 18.28
N LYS A 155 -20.82 34.70 16.96
CA LYS A 155 -21.71 35.35 15.97
C LYS A 155 -23.07 34.68 15.91
N LYS A 156 -23.14 33.34 15.94
CA LYS A 156 -24.40 32.60 16.00
C LYS A 156 -25.16 32.88 17.31
N GLY A 157 -24.47 32.96 18.45
CA GLY A 157 -25.07 33.32 19.74
C GLY A 157 -25.48 34.81 19.86
N ASN A 158 -24.85 35.71 19.11
CA ASN A 158 -25.28 37.12 19.02
C ASN A 158 -26.39 37.35 17.99
N THR A 159 -26.46 36.54 16.94
CA THR A 159 -27.52 36.64 15.92
C THR A 159 -28.85 36.04 16.37
N THR A 160 -28.87 35.20 17.41
CA THR A 160 -30.12 34.78 18.06
C THR A 160 -30.83 35.90 18.83
N PHE A 161 -30.19 37.05 19.06
CA PHE A 161 -30.81 38.23 19.70
C PHE A 161 -31.14 39.37 18.71
N LEU A 162 -30.84 39.21 17.41
CA LEU A 162 -31.07 40.23 16.38
C LEU A 162 -31.90 39.69 15.20
N LEU A 163 -32.99 38.97 15.51
CA LEU A 163 -34.12 38.82 14.59
C LEU A 163 -35.36 39.48 15.19
N PRO A 164 -35.53 40.81 15.09
CA PRO A 164 -36.84 41.41 15.25
C PRO A 164 -37.63 41.21 13.94
N TRP A 165 -38.93 40.91 14.08
CA TRP A 165 -39.96 40.78 13.04
C TRP A 165 -40.12 39.39 12.39
N ILE A 166 -41.12 38.63 12.87
CA ILE A 166 -42.30 38.16 12.11
C ILE A 166 -43.23 37.37 13.06
N LYS A 167 -44.52 37.79 13.10
CA LYS A 167 -45.75 37.19 13.71
C LYS A 167 -45.82 37.26 15.25
N LEU A 168 -46.81 37.89 15.89
CA LEU A 168 -48.16 38.35 15.54
C LEU A 168 -48.47 39.63 16.31
#